data_AF-A0A2D9RC29-F1
#
_entry.id   AF-A0A2D9RC29-F1
#
_cell.length_a   1.000
_cell.length_b   1.000
_cell.length_c   1.000
_cell.angle_alpha   90.00
_cell.angle_beta   90.00
_cell.angle_gamma   90.00
#
_symmetry.space_group_name_H-M   'P 1'
#
loop_
_entity.id
_entity.type
_entity.pdbx_description
1 polymer ?
#
loop_
_entity_poly.entity_id
_entity_poly.type
_entity_poly.pdbx_seq_one_letter_code
_entity_poly.pdbx_strand_id
1 'polypeptide(L)'
;MFSTNPASMKPGFLSRRVLVSHMLSLLRQFHLSDVTALVRRGWLGNRFWRRLALSGIMLFSGTVAHVSAQTTDVVDLRASVQSDAYALLDLIDDQFAYADRFPNGQIPVRRELEGRVASLSTRNDLIAFSQMAFHSLYDHHSITGAGLPDAYGLVPSFADLWIERRPAGYEIVDVRRGSPALKAGIRPGCYLTHVEGRPIEDAVRQFIGPGIELADYERMSYAARVLATGRRDRVRRLGLQCDDLNWTLEIPTLYQSRLKRDPGLVSLERVAFFDKTIGVIRVNDSLGQTQTIAAFDQALQELDGVDGLVIDLRDTASGGNTLVARGILSRFVEKTEYYQRHILPNEERDFGIVRSWVEEVTPRGTRFEQPVAIVSGRWTASMGEGLTIAFDALGVKTFGSKMAGLLGGITDHRLPETGVTVKLTTEKLTHIDGTPRENFSPAVSFNYADAPDLTAKDGPMEAAMSYLVSSEAQ
;
A
#
# COMPACT_ATOMS: atom_id res chain seq x y z
N MET A 1 -41.38 -21.21 -45.55
CA MET A 1 -42.19 -22.03 -44.63
C MET A 1 -41.61 -21.87 -43.24
N PHE A 2 -42.48 -21.50 -42.29
CA PHE A 2 -42.25 -21.22 -40.86
C PHE A 2 -41.35 -22.29 -40.17
N SER A 3 -40.55 -22.01 -39.14
CA SER A 3 -40.99 -21.66 -37.78
C SER A 3 -39.76 -21.32 -36.90
N THR A 4 -39.68 -20.09 -36.37
CA THR A 4 -39.75 -19.66 -34.94
C THR A 4 -38.50 -19.79 -34.08
N ASN A 5 -37.98 -18.62 -33.70
CA ASN A 5 -36.96 -18.37 -32.68
C ASN A 5 -37.53 -17.26 -31.75
N PRO A 6 -37.53 -17.38 -30.41
CA PRO A 6 -37.83 -16.25 -29.53
C PRO A 6 -36.54 -15.56 -29.06
N ALA A 7 -36.59 -14.23 -29.12
CA ALA A 7 -35.51 -13.29 -28.84
C ALA A 7 -35.25 -13.09 -27.34
N SER A 8 -33.96 -12.95 -27.01
CA SER A 8 -33.45 -12.42 -25.74
C SER A 8 -33.51 -10.89 -25.71
N MET A 9 -34.19 -10.33 -24.71
CA MET A 9 -34.22 -8.89 -24.40
C MET A 9 -32.91 -8.42 -23.74
N LYS A 10 -32.41 -7.26 -24.19
CA LYS A 10 -31.37 -6.44 -23.51
C LYS A 10 -32.01 -5.58 -22.40
N PRO A 11 -31.34 -5.30 -21.27
CA PRO A 11 -31.79 -4.32 -20.30
C PRO A 11 -31.42 -2.89 -20.74
N GLY A 12 -32.42 -2.01 -20.78
CA GLY A 12 -32.30 -0.59 -21.14
C GLY A 12 -32.05 0.32 -19.94
N PHE A 13 -31.25 1.36 -20.17
CA PHE A 13 -30.98 2.49 -19.29
C PHE A 13 -32.26 3.27 -18.94
N LEU A 14 -32.49 3.54 -17.64
CA LEU A 14 -33.45 4.55 -17.18
C LEU A 14 -32.75 5.92 -17.06
N SER A 15 -33.32 6.92 -17.74
CA SER A 15 -32.81 8.31 -17.74
C SER A 15 -33.31 9.12 -16.55
N ARG A 16 -32.51 10.12 -16.14
CA ARG A 16 -32.73 11.09 -15.03
C ARG A 16 -34.10 11.82 -15.03
N ARG A 17 -34.94 11.69 -16.06
CA ARG A 17 -36.26 12.35 -16.12
C ARG A 17 -37.37 11.63 -15.34
N VAL A 18 -37.22 10.34 -15.00
CA VAL A 18 -38.26 9.58 -14.27
C VAL A 18 -38.18 9.81 -12.75
N LEU A 19 -36.98 10.04 -12.21
CA LEU A 19 -36.77 10.31 -10.78
C LEU A 19 -37.32 11.68 -10.32
N VAL A 20 -37.29 12.68 -11.22
CA VAL A 20 -37.79 14.04 -10.94
C VAL A 20 -39.32 14.10 -10.89
N SER A 21 -40.01 13.23 -11.65
CA SER A 21 -41.48 13.14 -11.66
C SER A 21 -42.05 12.55 -10.36
N HIS A 22 -41.37 11.55 -9.77
CA HIS A 22 -41.78 10.95 -8.50
C HIS A 22 -41.55 11.87 -7.29
N MET A 23 -40.51 12.73 -7.32
CA MET A 23 -40.25 13.70 -6.25
C MET A 23 -41.24 14.88 -6.24
N LEU A 24 -41.77 15.27 -7.40
CA LEU A 24 -42.75 16.36 -7.53
C LEU A 24 -44.19 15.93 -7.17
N SER A 25 -44.49 14.63 -7.21
CA SER A 25 -45.79 14.06 -6.79
C SER A 25 -45.97 14.11 -5.26
N LEU A 26 -44.90 13.84 -4.50
CA LEU A 26 -44.91 13.85 -3.03
C LEU A 26 -44.97 15.25 -2.41
N LEU A 27 -44.64 16.30 -3.17
CA LEU A 27 -44.63 17.69 -2.67
C LEU A 27 -45.94 18.46 -2.93
N ARG A 28 -46.97 17.83 -3.53
CA ARG A 28 -48.29 18.44 -3.75
C ARG A 28 -49.32 18.20 -2.64
N GLN A 29 -48.96 17.49 -1.56
CA GLN A 29 -49.88 17.17 -0.47
C GLN A 29 -49.81 18.10 0.76
N PHE A 30 -48.93 19.11 0.77
CA PHE A 30 -48.89 20.10 1.86
C PHE A 30 -49.12 21.51 1.30
N HIS A 31 -50.34 22.01 1.45
CA HIS A 31 -50.67 23.42 1.26
C HIS A 31 -49.96 24.26 2.32
N LEU A 32 -48.96 25.03 1.94
CA LEU A 32 -48.49 26.21 2.68
C LEU A 32 -47.86 27.17 1.68
N SER A 33 -48.58 28.25 1.39
CA SER A 33 -48.10 29.43 0.67
C SER A 33 -47.00 30.14 1.47
N ASP A 34 -46.03 30.70 0.74
CA ASP A 34 -45.03 31.68 1.17
C ASP A 34 -43.87 31.21 2.08
N VAL A 35 -42.83 30.65 1.44
CA VAL A 35 -41.46 30.55 1.99
C VAL A 35 -40.43 31.17 1.03
N THR A 36 -40.74 32.33 0.47
CA THR A 36 -39.75 33.16 -0.25
C THR A 36 -39.24 34.35 0.57
N ALA A 37 -39.64 34.49 1.84
CA ALA A 37 -39.27 35.65 2.67
C ALA A 37 -38.38 35.37 3.90
N LEU A 38 -37.97 34.13 4.19
CA LEU A 38 -37.26 33.81 5.44
C LEU A 38 -35.98 32.98 5.28
N VAL A 39 -35.22 33.20 4.20
CA VAL A 39 -33.81 32.72 4.07
C VAL A 39 -32.80 33.84 4.32
N ARG A 40 -33.26 35.08 4.58
CA ARG A 40 -32.38 36.15 5.07
C ARG A 40 -32.43 36.24 6.58
N ARG A 41 -31.38 35.71 7.21
CA ARG A 41 -30.90 35.85 8.61
C ARG A 41 -30.99 34.53 9.38
N GLY A 42 -29.84 33.88 9.50
CA GLY A 42 -29.69 32.68 10.30
C GLY A 42 -29.83 32.95 11.80
N TRP A 43 -30.54 32.06 12.49
CA TRP A 43 -30.30 31.72 13.90
C TRP A 43 -31.14 30.48 14.30
N LEU A 44 -30.57 29.66 15.20
CA LEU A 44 -31.20 28.60 16.04
C LEU A 44 -31.60 27.29 15.33
N GLY A 45 -31.39 26.09 15.88
CA GLY A 45 -31.00 25.68 17.22
C GLY A 45 -31.80 24.42 17.63
N ASN A 46 -31.10 23.38 18.10
CA ASN A 46 -31.60 22.05 18.47
C ASN A 46 -32.68 22.05 19.58
N ARG A 47 -33.94 22.42 19.31
CA ARG A 47 -35.09 22.20 20.22
C ARG A 47 -36.46 21.95 19.57
N PHE A 48 -36.55 21.74 18.26
CA PHE A 48 -37.86 21.51 17.60
C PHE A 48 -38.26 20.04 17.45
N TRP A 49 -37.30 19.11 17.40
CA TRP A 49 -37.56 17.69 17.13
C TRP A 49 -38.02 16.84 18.34
N ARG A 50 -38.17 17.44 19.53
CA ARG A 50 -38.48 16.69 20.77
C ARG A 50 -39.95 16.72 21.23
N ARG A 51 -40.91 17.17 20.41
CA ARG A 51 -42.33 17.29 20.84
C ARG A 51 -43.40 16.71 19.89
N LEU A 52 -43.05 15.81 18.98
CA LEU A 52 -44.03 15.06 18.19
C LEU A 52 -43.91 13.55 18.45
N ALA A 53 -44.07 13.20 19.72
CA ALA A 53 -44.34 11.84 20.16
C ALA A 53 -45.51 11.91 21.14
N LEU A 54 -46.73 11.74 20.63
CA LEU A 54 -47.92 11.27 21.35
C LEU A 54 -49.16 11.43 20.47
N SER A 55 -49.87 10.31 20.29
CA SER A 55 -51.30 10.17 19.90
C SER A 55 -51.51 9.52 18.53
N GLY A 56 -51.94 8.25 18.56
CA GLY A 56 -52.41 7.52 17.39
C GLY A 56 -52.52 6.02 17.62
N ILE A 57 -53.22 5.62 18.69
CA ILE A 57 -53.68 4.22 18.87
C ILE A 57 -54.90 4.05 17.95
N MET A 58 -54.79 3.20 16.94
CA MET A 58 -55.94 2.55 16.30
C MET A 58 -55.69 1.05 16.24
N LEU A 59 -56.64 0.33 16.86
CA LEU A 59 -56.77 -1.11 16.88
C LEU A 59 -57.11 -1.61 15.47
N PHE A 60 -56.23 -2.43 14.90
CA PHE A 60 -56.60 -3.38 13.85
C PHE A 60 -56.24 -4.78 14.31
N SER A 61 -57.28 -5.57 14.59
CA SER A 61 -57.25 -7.01 14.73
C SER A 61 -56.87 -7.61 13.37
N GLY A 62 -55.61 -8.03 13.25
CA GLY A 62 -55.08 -8.78 12.13
C GLY A 62 -54.07 -9.80 12.66
N THR A 63 -54.27 -11.06 12.29
CA THR A 63 -53.42 -12.22 12.60
C THR A 63 -51.93 -11.88 12.59
N VAL A 64 -51.25 -12.14 13.72
CA VAL A 64 -49.78 -12.15 13.78
C VAL A 64 -49.30 -13.33 12.95
N ALA A 65 -48.99 -13.08 11.67
CA ALA A 65 -48.05 -13.93 10.97
C ALA A 65 -46.67 -13.64 11.58
N HIS A 66 -46.11 -14.62 12.28
CA HIS A 66 -44.68 -14.63 12.59
C HIS A 66 -43.92 -14.61 11.26
N VAL A 67 -43.51 -13.43 10.82
CA VAL A 67 -42.58 -13.28 9.72
C VAL A 67 -41.19 -13.68 10.23
N SER A 68 -40.81 -14.92 9.94
CA SER A 68 -39.42 -15.39 10.03
C SER A 68 -38.61 -14.74 8.90
N ALA A 69 -38.25 -13.47 9.03
CA ALA A 69 -37.41 -12.75 8.05
C ALA A 69 -35.96 -12.52 8.53
N GLN A 70 -35.47 -13.27 9.51
CA GLN A 70 -34.09 -13.15 10.01
C GLN A 70 -33.19 -14.36 9.70
N THR A 71 -33.73 -15.41 9.08
CA THR A 71 -32.98 -16.64 8.79
C THR A 71 -32.53 -16.75 7.33
N THR A 72 -33.29 -16.25 6.36
CA THR A 72 -32.92 -16.33 4.93
C THR A 72 -31.75 -15.43 4.58
N ASP A 73 -31.76 -14.16 4.98
CA ASP A 73 -30.69 -13.19 4.65
C ASP A 73 -29.35 -13.55 5.34
N VAL A 74 -29.41 -14.16 6.53
CA VAL A 74 -28.23 -14.56 7.30
C VAL A 74 -27.63 -15.88 6.78
N VAL A 75 -28.47 -16.83 6.37
CA VAL A 75 -28.02 -18.08 5.73
C VAL A 75 -27.40 -17.80 4.36
N ASP A 76 -27.97 -16.86 3.60
CA ASP A 76 -27.43 -16.42 2.31
C ASP A 76 -26.05 -15.77 2.48
N LEU A 77 -25.90 -14.81 3.43
CA LEU A 77 -24.61 -14.17 3.68
C LEU A 77 -23.52 -15.15 4.12
N ARG A 78 -23.85 -16.12 4.98
CA ARG A 78 -22.87 -17.13 5.41
C ARG A 78 -22.39 -17.96 4.23
N ALA A 79 -23.31 -18.43 3.38
CA ALA A 79 -22.95 -19.20 2.20
C ALA A 79 -22.09 -18.36 1.23
N SER A 80 -22.46 -17.10 0.98
CA SER A 80 -21.67 -16.16 0.17
C SER A 80 -20.25 -15.96 0.69
N VAL A 81 -20.10 -15.75 2.01
CA VAL A 81 -18.79 -15.58 2.66
C VAL A 81 -17.92 -16.83 2.52
N GLN A 82 -18.50 -18.01 2.70
CA GLN A 82 -17.76 -19.27 2.59
C GLN A 82 -17.37 -19.56 1.13
N SER A 83 -18.27 -19.30 0.19
CA SER A 83 -18.01 -19.39 -1.25
C SER A 83 -16.84 -18.47 -1.65
N ASP A 84 -16.87 -17.21 -1.22
CA ASP A 84 -15.81 -16.24 -1.49
C ASP A 84 -14.47 -16.60 -0.83
N ALA A 85 -14.50 -17.30 0.31
CA ALA A 85 -13.29 -17.81 0.93
C ALA A 85 -12.63 -18.91 0.08
N TYR A 86 -13.41 -19.83 -0.50
CA TYR A 86 -12.89 -20.78 -1.48
C TYR A 86 -12.40 -20.09 -2.75
N ALA A 87 -13.17 -19.12 -3.28
CA ALA A 87 -12.75 -18.35 -4.45
C ALA A 87 -11.43 -17.60 -4.22
N LEU A 88 -11.17 -17.13 -3.00
CA LEU A 88 -9.88 -16.54 -2.64
C LEU A 88 -8.75 -17.58 -2.64
N LEU A 89 -8.99 -18.78 -2.10
CA LEU A 89 -8.00 -19.86 -2.12
C LEU A 89 -7.66 -20.26 -3.57
N ASP A 90 -8.68 -20.42 -4.42
CA ASP A 90 -8.51 -20.71 -5.84
C ASP A 90 -7.72 -19.60 -6.55
N LEU A 91 -8.10 -18.33 -6.30
CA LEU A 91 -7.39 -17.18 -6.83
C LEU A 91 -5.89 -17.18 -6.45
N ILE A 92 -5.56 -17.50 -5.20
CA ILE A 92 -4.16 -17.53 -4.74
C ILE A 92 -3.40 -18.66 -5.43
N ASP A 93 -3.94 -19.87 -5.46
CA ASP A 93 -3.30 -21.04 -6.08
C ASP A 93 -3.07 -20.81 -7.58
N ASP A 94 -4.04 -20.18 -8.25
CA ASP A 94 -4.01 -19.96 -9.69
C ASP A 94 -3.22 -18.72 -10.10
N GLN A 95 -3.15 -17.66 -9.28
CA GLN A 95 -2.66 -16.36 -9.76
C GLN A 95 -1.47 -15.81 -8.99
N PHE A 96 -1.09 -16.36 -7.83
CA PHE A 96 0.06 -15.84 -7.10
C PHE A 96 1.36 -16.09 -7.88
N ALA A 97 2.08 -15.01 -8.19
CA ALA A 97 3.23 -15.05 -9.07
C ALA A 97 4.48 -15.74 -8.49
N TYR A 98 4.56 -15.89 -7.17
CA TYR A 98 5.79 -16.26 -6.46
C TYR A 98 5.71 -17.64 -5.79
N ALA A 99 5.04 -18.58 -6.44
CA ALA A 99 4.95 -19.97 -5.97
C ALA A 99 6.35 -20.61 -5.75
N ASP A 100 7.33 -20.24 -6.56
CA ASP A 100 8.73 -20.67 -6.48
C ASP A 100 9.44 -20.31 -5.16
N ARG A 101 8.88 -19.39 -4.36
CA ARG A 101 9.39 -19.08 -3.01
C ARG A 101 9.01 -20.13 -1.96
N PHE A 102 8.19 -21.11 -2.32
CA PHE A 102 7.78 -22.19 -1.43
C PHE A 102 8.40 -23.52 -1.84
N PRO A 103 8.64 -24.44 -0.87
CA PRO A 103 9.15 -25.77 -1.17
C PRO A 103 8.33 -26.46 -2.27
N ASN A 104 9.01 -26.90 -3.33
CA ASN A 104 8.40 -27.54 -4.50
C ASN A 104 7.31 -26.73 -5.21
N GLY A 105 7.31 -25.39 -5.07
CA GLY A 105 6.29 -24.53 -5.67
C GLY A 105 4.94 -24.57 -4.94
N GLN A 106 4.84 -25.20 -3.77
CA GLN A 106 3.57 -25.43 -3.09
C GLN A 106 3.20 -24.26 -2.19
N ILE A 107 2.25 -23.45 -2.65
CA ILE A 107 1.69 -22.34 -1.86
C ILE A 107 0.96 -22.91 -0.62
N PRO A 108 1.26 -22.44 0.60
CA PRO A 108 0.78 -23.09 1.82
C PRO A 108 -0.65 -22.72 2.22
N VAL A 109 -1.21 -21.67 1.62
CA VAL A 109 -2.42 -20.97 2.09
C VAL A 109 -3.62 -21.91 2.24
N ARG A 110 -3.97 -22.67 1.19
CA ARG A 110 -5.11 -23.60 1.24
C ARG A 110 -4.95 -24.62 2.35
N ARG A 111 -3.80 -25.30 2.40
CA ARG A 111 -3.48 -26.30 3.41
C ARG A 111 -3.62 -25.75 4.84
N GLU A 112 -3.25 -24.49 5.07
CA GLU A 112 -3.27 -23.87 6.39
C GLU A 112 -4.65 -23.33 6.79
N LEU A 113 -5.47 -22.88 5.84
CA LEU A 113 -6.66 -22.10 6.13
C LEU A 113 -7.98 -22.73 5.71
N GLU A 114 -8.00 -23.70 4.79
CA GLU A 114 -9.24 -24.28 4.27
C GLU A 114 -10.16 -24.83 5.38
N GLY A 115 -9.59 -25.50 6.39
CA GLY A 115 -10.35 -26.01 7.54
C GLY A 115 -11.10 -24.95 8.35
N ARG A 116 -10.78 -23.65 8.16
CA ARG A 116 -11.44 -22.53 8.84
C ARG A 116 -12.65 -21.99 8.08
N VAL A 117 -12.81 -22.33 6.80
CA VAL A 117 -13.88 -21.78 5.93
C VAL A 117 -15.25 -22.04 6.52
N ALA A 118 -15.51 -23.25 7.05
CA ALA A 118 -16.80 -23.62 7.63
C ALA A 118 -17.22 -22.74 8.83
N SER A 119 -16.27 -22.05 9.49
CA SER A 119 -16.53 -21.17 10.63
C SER A 119 -16.90 -19.72 10.24
N LEU A 120 -16.58 -19.30 9.02
CA LEU A 120 -16.81 -17.93 8.55
C LEU A 120 -18.32 -17.67 8.39
N SER A 121 -18.79 -16.52 8.87
CA SER A 121 -20.22 -16.15 8.81
C SER A 121 -20.47 -14.69 8.43
N THR A 122 -19.47 -13.82 8.54
CA THR A 122 -19.62 -12.38 8.28
C THR A 122 -18.60 -11.87 7.27
N ARG A 123 -18.90 -10.70 6.68
CA ARG A 123 -17.94 -9.99 5.82
C ARG A 123 -16.63 -9.67 6.54
N ASN A 124 -16.67 -9.41 7.85
CA ASN A 124 -15.46 -9.18 8.63
C ASN A 124 -14.65 -10.45 8.81
N ASP A 125 -15.30 -11.61 8.98
CA ASP A 125 -14.62 -12.91 9.02
C ASP A 125 -13.90 -13.17 7.70
N LEU A 126 -14.54 -12.86 6.56
CA LEU A 126 -13.92 -12.97 5.23
C LEU A 126 -12.70 -12.05 5.11
N ILE A 127 -12.79 -10.79 5.53
CA ILE A 127 -11.65 -9.87 5.49
C ILE A 127 -10.51 -10.38 6.39
N ALA A 128 -10.80 -10.82 7.60
CA ALA A 128 -9.79 -11.39 8.50
C ALA A 128 -9.16 -12.65 7.90
N PHE A 129 -9.98 -13.51 7.29
CA PHE A 129 -9.51 -14.70 6.57
C PHE A 129 -8.58 -14.32 5.41
N SER A 130 -8.93 -13.31 4.60
CA SER A 130 -8.08 -12.83 3.51
C SER A 130 -6.76 -12.25 4.01
N GLN A 131 -6.77 -11.50 5.11
CA GLN A 131 -5.55 -10.97 5.71
C GLN A 131 -4.63 -12.11 6.19
N MET A 132 -5.21 -13.15 6.82
CA MET A 132 -4.44 -14.33 7.21
C MET A 132 -3.89 -15.07 6.00
N ALA A 133 -4.66 -15.20 4.92
CA ALA A 133 -4.21 -15.82 3.67
C ALA A 133 -2.99 -15.10 3.09
N PHE A 134 -3.00 -13.76 3.05
CA PHE A 134 -1.85 -12.99 2.57
C PHE A 134 -0.64 -13.03 3.50
N HIS A 135 -0.85 -13.14 4.82
CA HIS A 135 0.25 -13.37 5.76
C HIS A 135 0.93 -14.73 5.55
N SER A 136 0.18 -15.78 5.20
CA SER A 136 0.74 -17.09 4.82
C SER A 136 1.54 -17.05 3.51
N LEU A 137 1.42 -15.99 2.70
CA LEU A 137 2.26 -15.77 1.51
C LEU A 137 3.61 -15.10 1.84
N TYR A 138 3.77 -14.55 3.05
CA TYR A 138 4.92 -13.70 3.42
C TYR A 138 5.16 -12.57 2.41
N ASP A 139 4.06 -12.02 1.91
CA ASP A 139 4.04 -10.95 0.93
C ASP A 139 3.42 -9.70 1.56
N HIS A 140 4.13 -8.57 1.45
CA HIS A 140 3.65 -7.28 1.94
C HIS A 140 2.80 -6.54 0.90
N HIS A 141 2.80 -6.99 -0.36
CA HIS A 141 2.12 -6.32 -1.46
C HIS A 141 0.71 -6.88 -1.70
N SER A 142 0.47 -8.16 -1.38
CA SER A 142 -0.86 -8.75 -1.36
C SER A 142 -1.65 -8.29 -0.14
N ILE A 143 -2.76 -7.57 -0.36
CA ILE A 143 -3.51 -6.88 0.70
C ILE A 143 -5.01 -6.89 0.46
N THR A 144 -5.80 -6.62 1.50
CA THR A 144 -7.24 -6.38 1.37
C THR A 144 -7.52 -4.92 1.02
N GLY A 145 -8.57 -4.66 0.24
CA GLY A 145 -9.01 -3.30 -0.09
C GLY A 145 -9.62 -2.54 1.10
N ALA A 146 -10.00 -3.26 2.15
CA ALA A 146 -10.42 -2.69 3.43
C ALA A 146 -9.65 -3.36 4.58
N GLY A 147 -9.27 -2.59 5.59
CA GLY A 147 -8.69 -3.12 6.82
C GLY A 147 -9.69 -3.11 7.98
N LEU A 148 -9.65 -4.12 8.83
CA LEU A 148 -10.37 -4.15 10.11
C LEU A 148 -9.74 -3.16 11.12
N PRO A 149 -10.50 -2.68 12.12
CA PRO A 149 -9.96 -1.81 13.17
C PRO A 149 -8.80 -2.42 13.95
N ASP A 150 -8.81 -3.73 14.18
CA ASP A 150 -7.78 -4.44 14.94
C ASP A 150 -6.68 -5.05 14.05
N ALA A 151 -6.72 -4.84 12.73
CA ALA A 151 -5.69 -5.35 11.82
C ALA A 151 -4.32 -4.72 12.10
N TYR A 152 -3.24 -5.41 11.73
CA TYR A 152 -1.90 -4.83 11.72
C TYR A 152 -1.76 -3.74 10.65
N GLY A 153 -0.79 -2.85 10.81
CA GLY A 153 -0.43 -1.88 9.79
C GLY A 153 0.26 -2.51 8.59
N LEU A 154 0.00 -1.96 7.40
CA LEU A 154 0.66 -2.39 6.16
C LEU A 154 2.13 -1.98 6.17
N VAL A 155 3.01 -2.87 5.71
CA VAL A 155 4.44 -2.58 5.52
C VAL A 155 4.68 -2.34 4.03
N PRO A 156 5.43 -1.31 3.62
CA PRO A 156 6.14 -0.34 4.46
C PRO A 156 5.30 0.88 4.89
N SER A 157 4.10 1.08 4.34
CA SER A 157 3.37 2.37 4.47
C SER A 157 3.13 2.82 5.91
N PHE A 158 2.84 1.88 6.81
CA PHE A 158 2.61 2.09 8.25
C PHE A 158 3.70 1.48 9.14
N ALA A 159 4.81 1.04 8.55
CA ALA A 159 6.01 0.70 9.29
C ALA A 159 6.88 1.94 9.49
N ASP A 160 7.50 2.04 10.66
CA ASP A 160 8.54 3.02 10.97
C ASP A 160 9.81 2.39 11.56
N LEU A 161 9.83 1.06 11.64
CA LEU A 161 10.99 0.24 11.97
C LEU A 161 11.15 -0.79 10.85
N TRP A 162 12.36 -0.95 10.33
CA TRP A 162 12.71 -2.09 9.48
C TRP A 162 13.46 -3.12 10.30
N ILE A 163 12.90 -4.32 10.43
CA ILE A 163 13.43 -5.36 11.31
C ILE A 163 13.85 -6.57 10.49
N GLU A 164 15.03 -7.09 10.78
CA GLU A 164 15.58 -8.31 10.18
C GLU A 164 15.97 -9.32 11.26
N ARG A 165 15.60 -10.59 11.05
CA ARG A 165 16.08 -11.70 11.86
C ARG A 165 17.54 -11.96 11.53
N ARG A 166 18.40 -11.85 12.54
CA ARG A 166 19.84 -12.14 12.54
C ARG A 166 20.12 -13.22 13.57
N PRO A 167 21.24 -13.96 13.51
CA PRO A 167 21.56 -14.99 14.51
C PRO A 167 21.42 -14.51 15.96
N ALA A 168 21.77 -13.25 16.24
CA ALA A 168 21.70 -12.62 17.56
C ALA A 168 20.28 -12.19 18.01
N GLY A 169 19.30 -12.14 17.10
CA GLY A 169 17.93 -11.70 17.41
C GLY A 169 17.27 -10.91 16.28
N TYR A 170 16.27 -10.11 16.60
CA TYR A 170 15.55 -9.27 15.64
C TYR A 170 16.13 -7.86 15.63
N GLU A 171 17.08 -7.63 14.74
CA GLU A 171 17.77 -6.35 14.60
C GLU A 171 16.89 -5.34 13.86
N ILE A 172 16.80 -4.13 14.39
CA ILE A 172 16.26 -2.95 13.72
C ILE A 172 17.37 -2.40 12.83
N VAL A 173 17.26 -2.64 11.53
CA VAL A 173 18.30 -2.26 10.56
C VAL A 173 18.08 -0.87 9.98
N ASP A 174 16.87 -0.31 10.07
CA ASP A 174 16.59 1.09 9.71
C ASP A 174 15.41 1.63 10.51
N VAL A 175 15.32 2.95 10.67
CA VAL A 175 14.23 3.65 11.37
C VAL A 175 13.76 4.83 10.53
N ARG A 176 12.45 4.90 10.26
CA ARG A 176 11.91 5.87 9.30
C ARG A 176 12.10 7.29 9.77
N ARG A 177 12.58 8.17 8.89
CA ARG A 177 12.80 9.59 9.22
C ARG A 177 11.50 10.27 9.66
N GLY A 178 11.56 11.05 10.74
CA GLY A 178 10.43 11.83 11.27
C GLY A 178 9.33 11.01 11.98
N SER A 179 9.51 9.70 12.11
CA SER A 179 8.54 8.78 12.73
C SER A 179 8.45 8.88 14.25
N PRO A 180 7.37 8.36 14.87
CA PRO A 180 7.30 8.16 16.31
C PRO A 180 8.45 7.31 16.85
N ALA A 181 8.84 6.24 16.14
CA ALA A 181 9.98 5.41 16.52
C ALA A 181 11.29 6.21 16.61
N LEU A 182 11.62 6.99 15.59
CA LEU A 182 12.84 7.80 15.59
C LEU A 182 12.81 8.87 16.70
N LYS A 183 11.67 9.53 16.90
CA LYS A 183 11.49 10.53 17.98
C LYS A 183 11.62 9.95 19.38
N ALA A 184 11.32 8.64 19.54
CA ALA A 184 11.50 7.93 20.79
C ALA A 184 12.95 7.46 21.02
N GLY A 185 13.89 7.82 20.13
CA GLY A 185 15.31 7.49 20.25
C GLY A 185 15.69 6.09 19.76
N ILE A 186 14.78 5.40 19.06
CA ILE A 186 15.11 4.11 18.43
C ILE A 186 16.05 4.38 17.25
N ARG A 187 17.11 3.59 17.12
CA ARG A 187 18.14 3.74 16.09
C ARG A 187 18.47 2.39 15.44
N PRO A 188 19.07 2.39 14.24
CA PRO A 188 19.65 1.19 13.66
C PRO A 188 20.65 0.51 14.60
N GLY A 189 20.70 -0.83 14.56
CA GLY A 189 21.53 -1.68 15.42
C GLY A 189 20.89 -2.03 16.78
N CYS A 190 19.76 -1.43 17.11
CA CYS A 190 18.90 -1.87 18.21
C CYS A 190 18.26 -3.23 17.91
N TYR A 191 17.88 -3.98 18.93
CA TYR A 191 17.15 -5.23 18.83
C TYR A 191 15.74 -5.08 19.41
N LEU A 192 14.74 -5.57 18.68
CA LEU A 192 13.39 -5.75 19.21
C LEU A 192 13.39 -7.00 20.09
N THR A 193 13.00 -6.86 21.36
CA THR A 193 12.98 -7.97 22.32
C THR A 193 11.56 -8.42 22.67
N HIS A 194 10.59 -7.50 22.67
CA HIS A 194 9.19 -7.80 23.01
C HIS A 194 8.21 -7.00 22.16
N VAL A 195 7.03 -7.57 21.91
CA VAL A 195 5.87 -6.89 21.32
C VAL A 195 4.65 -7.20 22.18
N GLU A 196 3.95 -6.16 22.64
CA GLU A 196 2.76 -6.28 23.51
C GLU A 196 3.02 -7.14 24.77
N GLY A 197 4.21 -7.01 25.35
CA GLY A 197 4.63 -7.77 26.54
C GLY A 197 5.02 -9.23 26.29
N ARG A 198 4.98 -9.70 25.03
CA ARG A 198 5.42 -11.05 24.64
C ARG A 198 6.84 -11.00 24.08
N PRO A 199 7.74 -11.94 24.44
CA PRO A 199 9.04 -12.08 23.78
C PRO A 199 8.88 -12.19 22.26
N ILE A 200 9.71 -11.47 21.50
CA ILE A 200 9.54 -11.37 20.04
C ILE A 200 9.60 -12.74 19.34
N GLU A 201 10.45 -13.66 19.80
CA GLU A 201 10.53 -15.02 19.24
C GLU A 201 9.21 -15.76 19.38
N ASP A 202 8.52 -15.62 20.52
CA ASP A 202 7.22 -16.25 20.74
C ASP A 202 6.12 -15.54 19.95
N ALA A 203 6.19 -14.22 19.82
CA ALA A 203 5.24 -13.45 19.02
C ALA A 203 5.32 -13.82 17.53
N VAL A 204 6.54 -13.94 16.98
CA VAL A 204 6.78 -14.37 15.61
C VAL A 204 6.33 -15.82 15.40
N ARG A 205 6.69 -16.74 16.30
CA ARG A 205 6.22 -18.14 16.25
C ARG A 205 4.69 -18.23 16.23
N GLN A 206 4.02 -17.45 17.09
CA GLN A 206 2.56 -17.42 17.14
C GLN A 206 1.95 -16.80 15.87
N PHE A 207 2.57 -15.75 15.33
CA PHE A 207 2.09 -15.08 14.12
C PHE A 207 2.19 -15.98 12.89
N ILE A 208 3.33 -16.65 12.71
CA ILE A 208 3.56 -17.58 11.60
C ILE A 208 2.67 -18.83 11.77
N GLY A 209 2.58 -19.36 12.98
CA GLY A 209 1.74 -20.53 13.26
C GLY A 209 2.28 -21.79 12.57
N PRO A 210 1.40 -22.61 11.94
CA PRO A 210 1.83 -23.78 11.18
C PRO A 210 2.88 -23.40 10.13
N GLY A 211 3.99 -24.14 10.08
CA GLY A 211 5.09 -23.85 9.14
C GLY A 211 6.26 -23.05 9.73
N ILE A 212 6.22 -22.67 11.00
CA ILE A 212 7.37 -22.04 11.68
C ILE A 212 8.66 -22.87 11.59
N GLU A 213 8.57 -24.20 11.65
CA GLU A 213 9.72 -25.10 11.52
C GLU A 213 10.39 -25.04 10.14
N LEU A 214 9.69 -24.49 9.14
CA LEU A 214 10.16 -24.28 7.78
C LEU A 214 10.41 -22.79 7.49
N ALA A 215 10.30 -21.91 8.50
CA ALA A 215 10.50 -20.48 8.32
C ALA A 215 12.00 -20.16 8.27
N ASP A 216 12.42 -19.51 7.19
CA ASP A 216 13.74 -18.90 7.11
C ASP A 216 13.76 -17.53 7.82
N TYR A 217 14.93 -16.89 7.85
CA TYR A 217 15.08 -15.57 8.46
C TYR A 217 14.27 -14.49 7.75
N GLU A 218 13.98 -14.62 6.45
CA GLU A 218 13.14 -13.65 5.75
C GLU A 218 11.71 -13.70 6.27
N ARG A 219 11.12 -14.90 6.36
CA ARG A 219 9.77 -15.12 6.88
C ARG A 219 9.63 -14.67 8.32
N MET A 220 10.64 -14.91 9.15
CA MET A 220 10.70 -14.38 10.52
C MET A 220 10.80 -12.84 10.53
N SER A 221 11.58 -12.26 9.62
CA SER A 221 11.68 -10.80 9.45
C SER A 221 10.36 -10.18 8.99
N TYR A 222 9.63 -10.85 8.08
CA TYR A 222 8.29 -10.45 7.64
C TYR A 222 7.34 -10.34 8.84
N ALA A 223 7.24 -11.41 9.62
CA ALA A 223 6.37 -11.45 10.80
C ALA A 223 6.75 -10.36 11.81
N ALA A 224 8.04 -10.18 12.09
CA ALA A 224 8.52 -9.14 12.99
C ALA A 224 8.18 -7.72 12.51
N ARG A 225 8.33 -7.44 11.20
CA ARG A 225 7.92 -6.17 10.58
C ARG A 225 6.43 -5.91 10.75
N VAL A 226 5.57 -6.91 10.48
CA VAL A 226 4.11 -6.79 10.65
C VAL A 226 3.74 -6.55 12.11
N LEU A 227 4.28 -7.36 13.04
CA LEU A 227 4.01 -7.25 14.47
C LEU A 227 4.41 -5.87 15.01
N ALA A 228 5.58 -5.37 14.59
CA ALA A 228 6.10 -4.09 15.04
C ALA A 228 5.33 -2.88 14.51
N THR A 229 4.55 -2.98 13.41
CA THR A 229 3.67 -1.87 12.98
C THR A 229 2.56 -1.60 13.99
N GLY A 230 2.21 -2.60 14.80
CA GLY A 230 1.11 -2.55 15.76
C GLY A 230 -0.26 -2.65 15.10
N ARG A 231 -1.30 -2.72 15.95
CA ARG A 231 -2.70 -2.77 15.50
C ARG A 231 -3.26 -1.36 15.30
N ARG A 232 -4.15 -1.20 14.33
CA ARG A 232 -4.65 0.11 13.87
C ARG A 232 -5.42 0.91 14.94
N ASP A 233 -6.09 0.22 15.85
CA ASP A 233 -7.00 0.79 16.85
C ASP A 233 -6.34 1.14 18.20
N ARG A 234 -5.03 0.89 18.36
CA ARG A 234 -4.35 1.09 19.64
C ARG A 234 -2.90 1.54 19.48
N VAL A 235 -2.33 2.07 20.56
CA VAL A 235 -0.88 2.26 20.67
C VAL A 235 -0.19 0.91 20.73
N ARG A 236 1.10 0.84 20.39
CA ARG A 236 1.89 -0.39 20.46
C ARG A 236 2.95 -0.30 21.55
N ARG A 237 3.20 -1.42 22.22
CA ARG A 237 4.20 -1.56 23.28
C ARG A 237 5.37 -2.41 22.80
N LEU A 238 6.55 -1.81 22.69
CA LEU A 238 7.75 -2.44 22.16
C LEU A 238 8.85 -2.51 23.22
N GLY A 239 9.38 -3.71 23.45
CA GLY A 239 10.61 -3.92 24.24
C GLY A 239 11.82 -3.87 23.33
N LEU A 240 12.86 -3.16 23.76
CA LEU A 240 14.05 -2.88 22.95
C LEU A 240 15.32 -3.15 23.76
N GLN A 241 16.36 -3.55 23.04
CA GLN A 241 17.72 -3.61 23.53
C GLN A 241 18.63 -2.84 22.58
N CYS A 242 19.36 -1.85 23.07
CA CYS A 242 20.39 -1.16 22.28
C CYS A 242 21.63 -1.00 23.14
N ASP A 243 22.77 -1.46 22.63
CA ASP A 243 23.98 -1.64 23.44
C ASP A 243 23.65 -2.47 24.71
N ASP A 244 23.99 -1.96 25.89
CA ASP A 244 23.70 -2.59 27.19
C ASP A 244 22.37 -2.15 27.82
N LEU A 245 21.59 -1.31 27.14
CA LEU A 245 20.34 -0.77 27.65
C LEU A 245 19.14 -1.60 27.18
N ASN A 246 18.29 -1.98 28.13
CA ASN A 246 17.01 -2.64 27.89
C ASN A 246 15.87 -1.77 28.40
N TRP A 247 14.86 -1.53 27.55
CA TRP A 247 13.71 -0.74 27.95
C TRP A 247 12.44 -1.14 27.20
N THR A 248 11.30 -0.59 27.62
CA THR A 248 10.02 -0.77 26.94
C THR A 248 9.38 0.59 26.71
N LEU A 249 8.81 0.79 25.53
CA LEU A 249 8.13 2.01 25.13
C LEU A 249 6.68 1.71 24.75
N GLU A 250 5.79 2.63 25.08
CA GLU A 250 4.47 2.73 24.44
C GLU A 250 4.54 3.88 23.43
N ILE A 251 4.35 3.56 22.15
CA ILE A 251 4.42 4.54 21.06
C ILE A 251 3.18 4.44 20.17
N PRO A 252 2.69 5.56 19.64
CA PRO A 252 1.57 5.52 18.71
C PRO A 252 1.96 4.80 17.42
N THR A 253 0.98 4.16 16.78
CA THR A 253 1.14 3.65 15.41
C THR A 253 1.08 4.81 14.41
N LEU A 254 1.51 4.57 13.17
CA LEU A 254 1.40 5.57 12.10
C LEU A 254 -0.06 5.89 11.69
N TYR A 255 -1.05 5.13 12.19
CA TYR A 255 -2.47 5.50 12.07
C TYR A 255 -2.85 6.62 13.05
N GLN A 256 -2.27 6.61 14.25
CA GLN A 256 -2.55 7.59 15.31
C GLN A 256 -1.66 8.83 15.20
N SER A 257 -0.40 8.65 14.79
CA SER A 257 0.56 9.74 14.59
C SER A 257 1.20 9.62 13.21
N ARG A 258 0.50 10.13 12.19
CA ARG A 258 1.02 10.16 10.81
C ARG A 258 2.32 10.94 10.71
N LEU A 259 3.15 10.56 9.74
CA LEU A 259 4.33 11.33 9.39
C LEU A 259 3.93 12.73 8.94
N LYS A 260 4.65 13.72 9.46
CA LYS A 260 4.54 15.08 8.97
C LYS A 260 5.31 15.15 7.66
N ARG A 261 4.61 15.57 6.61
CA ARG A 261 5.17 15.87 5.29
C ARG A 261 4.98 17.34 5.00
N ASP A 262 5.80 17.86 4.10
CA ASP A 262 5.51 19.15 3.50
C ASP A 262 4.18 19.06 2.72
N PRO A 263 3.43 20.17 2.61
CA PRO A 263 2.08 20.16 2.06
C PRO A 263 2.03 19.86 0.55
N GLY A 264 3.16 19.96 -0.17
CA GLY A 264 3.26 19.70 -1.61
C GLY A 264 3.37 18.22 -1.95
N LEU A 265 3.06 17.87 -3.20
CA LEU A 265 3.25 16.51 -3.74
C LEU A 265 4.74 16.15 -3.87
N VAL A 266 5.57 17.16 -4.07
CA VAL A 266 7.03 17.08 -3.99
C VAL A 266 7.53 18.24 -3.13
N SER A 267 8.68 18.05 -2.49
CA SER A 267 9.45 19.12 -1.85
C SER A 267 10.69 19.39 -2.68
N LEU A 268 11.14 20.64 -2.67
CA LEU A 268 12.35 21.07 -3.36
C LEU A 268 13.29 21.79 -2.40
N GLU A 269 14.59 21.61 -2.62
CA GLU A 269 15.65 22.32 -1.93
C GLU A 269 16.77 22.66 -2.92
N ARG A 270 17.42 23.81 -2.72
CA ARG A 270 18.71 24.14 -3.35
C ARG A 270 19.78 24.08 -2.29
N VAL A 271 20.76 23.22 -2.50
CA VAL A 271 21.87 23.01 -1.58
C VAL A 271 23.14 23.52 -2.24
N ALA A 272 23.76 24.54 -1.64
CA ALA A 272 25.13 24.90 -1.98
C ALA A 272 26.05 23.79 -1.44
N PHE A 273 26.73 23.09 -2.34
CA PHE A 273 27.59 21.95 -2.00
C PHE A 273 28.93 22.14 -2.71
N PHE A 274 29.96 22.50 -1.95
CA PHE A 274 31.22 23.04 -2.48
C PHE A 274 30.99 24.28 -3.38
N ASP A 275 31.50 24.27 -4.61
CA ASP A 275 31.37 25.34 -5.61
C ASP A 275 30.15 25.17 -6.54
N LYS A 276 29.27 24.20 -6.22
CA LYS A 276 28.14 23.78 -7.03
C LYS A 276 26.81 24.03 -6.30
N THR A 277 25.74 24.22 -7.06
CA THR A 277 24.38 24.26 -6.54
C THR A 277 23.64 23.00 -6.94
N ILE A 278 23.29 22.15 -5.97
CA ILE A 278 22.56 20.90 -6.20
C ILE A 278 21.08 21.12 -5.89
N GLY A 279 20.22 20.75 -6.83
CA GLY A 279 18.78 20.63 -6.59
C GLY A 279 18.47 19.31 -5.89
N VAL A 280 17.53 19.32 -4.95
CA VAL A 280 16.98 18.10 -4.36
C VAL A 280 15.47 18.12 -4.56
N ILE A 281 14.91 17.09 -5.19
CA ILE A 281 13.47 16.85 -5.24
C ILE A 281 13.16 15.63 -4.40
N ARG A 282 12.34 15.80 -3.35
CA ARG A 282 11.78 14.69 -2.58
C ARG A 282 10.34 14.44 -3.02
N VAL A 283 10.00 13.18 -3.30
CA VAL A 283 8.61 12.79 -3.56
C VAL A 283 7.90 12.54 -2.22
N ASN A 284 6.81 13.26 -1.96
CA ASN A 284 6.09 13.22 -0.67
C ASN A 284 4.96 12.18 -0.69
N ASP A 285 5.33 10.91 -0.87
CA ASP A 285 4.43 9.75 -0.88
C ASP A 285 3.23 9.91 -1.82
N SER A 286 3.53 10.47 -3.00
CA SER A 286 2.54 11.05 -3.92
C SER A 286 2.52 10.37 -5.29
N LEU A 287 3.26 9.27 -5.49
CA LEU A 287 3.32 8.56 -6.78
C LEU A 287 1.98 7.96 -7.21
N GLY A 288 1.02 7.80 -6.29
CA GLY A 288 -0.36 7.40 -6.59
C GLY A 288 -1.26 8.54 -7.12
N GLN A 289 -0.76 9.79 -7.15
CA GLN A 289 -1.52 10.97 -7.53
C GLN A 289 -1.05 11.50 -8.89
N THR A 290 -1.93 11.59 -9.88
CA THR A 290 -1.57 12.03 -11.23
C THR A 290 -1.09 13.49 -11.27
N GLN A 291 -1.52 14.31 -10.32
CA GLN A 291 -1.08 15.69 -10.13
C GLN A 291 0.42 15.80 -9.84
N THR A 292 1.07 14.73 -9.36
CA THR A 292 2.50 14.69 -9.09
C THR A 292 3.32 14.93 -10.35
N ILE A 293 2.80 14.59 -11.54
CA ILE A 293 3.47 14.86 -12.82
C ILE A 293 3.69 16.38 -13.00
N ALA A 294 2.63 17.17 -12.82
CA ALA A 294 2.69 18.62 -12.95
C ALA A 294 3.52 19.26 -11.83
N ALA A 295 3.40 18.76 -10.60
CA ALA A 295 4.19 19.26 -9.47
C ALA A 295 5.69 19.00 -9.66
N PHE A 296 6.06 17.82 -10.20
CA PHE A 296 7.44 17.50 -10.54
C PHE A 296 7.97 18.36 -11.68
N ASP A 297 7.15 18.63 -12.71
CA ASP A 297 7.52 19.54 -13.79
C ASP A 297 7.81 20.96 -13.31
N GLN A 298 6.96 21.45 -12.41
CA GLN A 298 7.14 22.75 -11.76
C GLN A 298 8.41 22.76 -10.91
N ALA A 299 8.69 21.70 -10.14
CA ALA A 299 9.92 21.61 -9.36
C ALA A 299 11.18 21.65 -10.25
N LEU A 300 11.17 20.99 -11.41
CA LEU A 300 12.29 21.08 -12.37
C LEU A 300 12.47 22.50 -12.93
N GLN A 301 11.38 23.22 -13.21
CA GLN A 301 11.46 24.63 -13.65
C GLN A 301 11.97 25.53 -12.53
N GLU A 302 11.48 25.31 -11.32
CA GLU A 302 11.91 26.06 -10.15
C GLU A 302 13.35 25.79 -9.79
N LEU A 303 13.94 24.65 -10.17
CA LEU A 303 15.34 24.28 -10.01
C LEU A 303 16.19 24.63 -11.25
N ASP A 304 15.74 25.53 -12.12
CA ASP A 304 16.58 26.01 -13.21
C ASP A 304 17.92 26.59 -12.69
N GLY A 305 18.98 26.35 -13.45
CA GLY A 305 20.35 26.78 -13.14
C GLY A 305 21.10 25.96 -12.07
N VAL A 306 20.55 24.86 -11.56
CA VAL A 306 21.32 23.93 -10.70
C VAL A 306 22.36 23.16 -11.53
N ASP A 307 23.46 22.75 -10.91
CA ASP A 307 24.53 21.96 -11.54
C ASP A 307 24.25 20.46 -11.54
N GLY A 308 23.26 20.00 -10.80
CA GLY A 308 22.89 18.59 -10.66
C GLY A 308 21.64 18.41 -9.82
N LEU A 309 21.04 17.23 -9.87
CA LEU A 309 19.77 16.92 -9.20
C LEU A 309 19.85 15.61 -8.42
N VAL A 310 19.47 15.64 -7.15
CA VAL A 310 19.13 14.43 -6.40
C VAL A 310 17.61 14.23 -6.40
N ILE A 311 17.14 13.04 -6.77
CA ILE A 311 15.75 12.63 -6.59
C ILE A 311 15.68 11.67 -5.39
N ASP A 312 15.05 12.12 -4.32
CA ASP A 312 14.87 11.37 -3.08
C ASP A 312 13.54 10.62 -3.09
N LEU A 313 13.62 9.30 -3.26
CA LEU A 313 12.49 8.37 -3.35
C LEU A 313 12.22 7.65 -2.01
N ARG A 314 12.89 8.03 -0.91
CA ARG A 314 12.74 7.35 0.39
C ARG A 314 11.36 7.49 1.01
N ASP A 315 10.58 8.52 0.68
CA ASP A 315 9.17 8.66 1.12
C ASP A 315 8.18 8.30 0.01
N THR A 316 8.24 7.05 -0.45
CA THR A 316 7.29 6.53 -1.45
C THR A 316 6.64 5.23 -0.97
N ALA A 317 6.42 5.13 0.35
CA ALA A 317 6.00 3.91 1.04
C ALA A 317 4.60 3.41 0.65
N SER A 318 3.76 4.27 0.05
CA SER A 318 2.44 3.92 -0.46
C SER A 318 2.49 3.38 -1.90
N GLY A 319 3.65 3.41 -2.57
CA GLY A 319 3.75 3.07 -3.98
C GLY A 319 3.08 4.09 -4.88
N GLY A 320 2.64 3.66 -6.07
CA GLY A 320 2.02 4.57 -7.01
C GLY A 320 1.69 3.98 -8.37
N ASN A 321 1.48 4.87 -9.33
CA ASN A 321 0.96 4.53 -10.65
C ASN A 321 2.07 4.61 -11.71
N THR A 322 2.09 3.64 -12.63
CA THR A 322 3.03 3.63 -13.78
C THR A 322 2.92 4.90 -14.63
N LEU A 323 1.73 5.51 -14.74
CA LEU A 323 1.56 6.78 -15.44
C LEU A 323 2.40 7.91 -14.82
N VAL A 324 2.45 8.00 -13.48
CA VAL A 324 3.25 9.02 -12.78
C VAL A 324 4.73 8.72 -12.95
N ALA A 325 5.14 7.45 -12.85
CA ALA A 325 6.53 7.05 -13.08
C ALA A 325 7.01 7.43 -14.50
N ARG A 326 6.25 7.06 -15.54
CA ARG A 326 6.56 7.47 -16.92
C ARG A 326 6.52 8.99 -17.09
N GLY A 327 5.60 9.68 -16.41
CA GLY A 327 5.58 11.13 -16.34
C GLY A 327 6.89 11.72 -15.80
N ILE A 328 7.46 11.17 -14.74
CA ILE A 328 8.74 11.62 -14.19
C ILE A 328 9.89 11.27 -15.14
N LEU A 329 10.04 9.99 -15.50
CA LEU A 329 11.14 9.47 -16.32
C LEU A 329 11.27 10.16 -17.68
N SER A 330 10.14 10.51 -18.29
CA SER A 330 10.11 11.15 -19.62
C SER A 330 10.74 12.55 -19.66
N ARG A 331 11.05 13.17 -18.50
CA ARG A 331 11.84 14.41 -18.43
C ARG A 331 13.35 14.18 -18.54
N PHE A 332 13.82 12.93 -18.50
CA PHE A 332 15.25 12.60 -18.41
C PHE A 332 15.80 11.85 -19.63
N VAL A 333 14.92 11.39 -20.55
CA VAL A 333 15.31 10.63 -21.74
C VAL A 333 15.27 11.48 -23.01
N GLU A 334 16.12 11.17 -23.98
CA GLU A 334 16.21 11.85 -25.30
C GLU A 334 15.44 11.13 -26.41
N LYS A 335 15.28 9.81 -26.27
CA LYS A 335 14.51 8.93 -27.15
C LYS A 335 13.74 7.91 -26.32
N THR A 336 12.93 7.07 -26.96
CA THR A 336 12.25 5.98 -26.25
C THR A 336 13.27 5.00 -25.67
N GLU A 337 13.15 4.68 -24.38
CA GLU A 337 14.02 3.76 -23.65
C GLU A 337 13.21 2.73 -22.85
N TYR A 338 13.85 1.60 -22.50
CA TYR A 338 13.26 0.52 -21.70
C TYR A 338 13.74 0.59 -20.26
N TYR A 339 12.83 0.40 -19.30
CA TYR A 339 13.18 0.65 -17.89
C TYR A 339 12.75 -0.45 -16.90
N GLN A 340 11.85 -1.36 -17.28
CA GLN A 340 11.41 -2.45 -16.43
C GLN A 340 10.88 -3.61 -17.28
N ARG A 341 11.12 -4.85 -16.85
CA ARG A 341 10.51 -6.04 -17.46
C ARG A 341 9.44 -6.62 -16.54
N HIS A 342 8.36 -7.08 -17.15
CA HIS A 342 7.26 -7.78 -16.51
C HIS A 342 7.23 -9.22 -16.99
N ILE A 343 6.85 -10.13 -16.09
CA ILE A 343 6.61 -11.54 -16.38
C ILE A 343 5.28 -11.90 -15.75
N LEU A 344 4.42 -12.60 -16.50
CA LEU A 344 3.17 -13.13 -16.01
C LEU A 344 3.30 -14.66 -15.84
N PRO A 345 3.57 -15.18 -14.63
CA PRO A 345 4.00 -16.58 -14.45
C PRO A 345 2.88 -17.61 -14.67
N ASN A 346 1.62 -17.21 -14.57
CA ASN A 346 0.49 -18.14 -14.71
C ASN A 346 0.45 -18.81 -16.09
N GLU A 347 0.78 -18.10 -17.18
CA GLU A 347 0.76 -18.68 -18.54
C GLU A 347 1.83 -19.76 -18.73
N GLU A 348 3.01 -19.58 -18.12
CA GLU A 348 4.05 -20.60 -18.16
C GLU A 348 3.64 -21.83 -17.36
N ARG A 349 3.09 -21.62 -16.16
CA ARG A 349 2.63 -22.72 -15.31
C ARG A 349 1.49 -23.52 -15.96
N ASP A 350 0.54 -22.85 -16.59
CA ASP A 350 -0.69 -23.47 -17.09
C ASP A 350 -0.54 -24.03 -18.51
N PHE A 351 0.32 -23.42 -19.34
CA PHE A 351 0.46 -23.76 -20.77
C PHE A 351 1.90 -24.03 -21.23
N GLY A 352 2.90 -23.86 -20.35
CA GLY A 352 4.32 -24.02 -20.69
C GLY A 352 4.90 -22.89 -21.55
N ILE A 353 4.22 -21.74 -21.63
CA ILE A 353 4.61 -20.60 -22.48
C ILE A 353 4.91 -19.38 -21.62
N VAL A 354 6.14 -18.87 -21.71
CA VAL A 354 6.54 -17.65 -20.99
C VAL A 354 5.88 -16.42 -21.60
N ARG A 355 5.18 -15.64 -20.77
CA ARG A 355 4.71 -14.30 -21.11
C ARG A 355 5.55 -13.24 -20.41
N SER A 356 6.24 -12.42 -21.20
CA SER A 356 6.99 -11.26 -20.70
C SER A 356 6.88 -10.07 -21.64
N TRP A 357 7.01 -8.86 -21.09
CA TRP A 357 7.06 -7.60 -21.84
C TRP A 357 7.96 -6.59 -21.12
N VAL A 358 8.34 -5.52 -21.82
CA VAL A 358 9.10 -4.40 -21.26
C VAL A 358 8.26 -3.15 -21.24
N GLU A 359 8.42 -2.35 -20.19
CA GLU A 359 7.88 -1.00 -20.11
C GLU A 359 8.82 -0.02 -20.81
N GLU A 360 8.22 0.87 -21.61
CA GLU A 360 8.92 1.91 -22.34
C GLU A 360 8.59 3.30 -21.76
N VAL A 361 9.55 4.21 -21.86
CA VAL A 361 9.34 5.64 -21.60
C VAL A 361 9.81 6.45 -22.81
N THR A 362 8.97 7.39 -23.25
CA THR A 362 9.25 8.30 -24.37
C THR A 362 9.43 9.73 -23.85
N PRO A 363 10.33 10.54 -24.43
CA PRO A 363 10.57 11.91 -23.98
C PRO A 363 9.31 12.78 -23.99
N ARG A 364 9.22 13.70 -23.02
CA ARG A 364 8.20 14.75 -23.00
C ARG A 364 8.76 16.06 -22.44
N GLY A 365 8.21 17.18 -22.90
CA GLY A 365 8.61 18.51 -22.44
C GLY A 365 10.11 18.78 -22.67
N THR A 366 10.65 19.76 -21.94
CA THR A 366 12.09 20.04 -21.97
C THR A 366 12.83 18.99 -21.14
N ARG A 367 13.81 18.32 -21.74
CA ARG A 367 14.68 17.37 -21.04
C ARG A 367 15.50 18.09 -19.96
N PHE A 368 15.66 17.46 -18.80
CA PHE A 368 16.62 17.88 -17.79
C PHE A 368 17.99 17.28 -18.15
N GLU A 369 18.99 18.14 -18.37
CA GLU A 369 20.28 17.75 -18.96
C GLU A 369 21.42 17.63 -17.94
N GLN A 370 21.24 18.17 -16.73
CA GLN A 370 22.28 18.11 -15.71
C GLN A 370 22.36 16.71 -15.07
N PRO A 371 23.51 16.32 -14.50
CA PRO A 371 23.67 15.04 -13.82
C PRO A 371 22.60 14.79 -12.76
N VAL A 372 22.15 13.53 -12.67
CA VAL A 372 21.12 13.09 -11.74
C VAL A 372 21.67 11.99 -10.83
N ALA A 373 21.22 11.96 -9.58
CA ALA A 373 21.44 10.86 -8.64
C ALA A 373 20.13 10.48 -7.95
N ILE A 374 19.94 9.19 -7.65
CA ILE A 374 18.74 8.69 -6.97
C ILE A 374 19.09 8.22 -5.56
N VAL A 375 18.28 8.61 -4.58
CA VAL A 375 18.37 8.09 -3.21
C VAL A 375 17.13 7.25 -2.89
N SER A 376 17.34 6.01 -2.44
CA SER A 376 16.28 5.07 -2.06
C SER A 376 16.58 4.35 -0.74
N GLY A 377 15.56 3.70 -0.16
CA GLY A 377 15.69 3.03 1.12
C GLY A 377 14.50 2.14 1.46
N ARG A 378 14.42 1.66 2.70
CA ARG A 378 13.40 0.67 3.15
C ARG A 378 11.95 1.11 2.97
N TRP A 379 11.71 2.42 2.83
CA TRP A 379 10.40 3.03 2.58
C TRP A 379 10.20 3.48 1.13
N THR A 380 11.11 3.13 0.23
CA THR A 380 10.89 3.15 -1.21
C THR A 380 10.16 1.87 -1.61
N ALA A 381 8.90 1.99 -2.05
CA ALA A 381 8.00 0.86 -2.21
C ALA A 381 7.30 0.82 -3.57
N SER A 382 7.05 -0.37 -4.11
CA SER A 382 6.24 -0.58 -5.31
C SER A 382 6.71 0.33 -6.46
N MET A 383 5.91 1.29 -6.91
CA MET A 383 6.33 2.21 -7.98
C MET A 383 7.53 3.10 -7.64
N GLY A 384 7.83 3.35 -6.36
CA GLY A 384 9.10 3.98 -5.96
C GLY A 384 10.32 3.09 -6.24
N GLU A 385 10.16 1.77 -6.04
CA GLU A 385 11.20 0.78 -6.39
C GLU A 385 11.32 0.68 -7.92
N GLY A 386 10.18 0.69 -8.62
CA GLY A 386 10.11 0.73 -10.08
C GLY A 386 10.85 1.95 -10.66
N LEU A 387 10.64 3.14 -10.08
CA LEU A 387 11.40 4.34 -10.45
C LEU A 387 12.89 4.22 -10.17
N THR A 388 13.28 3.63 -9.04
CA THR A 388 14.69 3.46 -8.68
C THR A 388 15.40 2.59 -9.71
N ILE A 389 14.85 1.41 -10.03
CA ILE A 389 15.45 0.52 -11.04
C ILE A 389 15.35 1.10 -12.45
N ALA A 390 14.34 1.92 -12.73
CA ALA A 390 14.19 2.59 -14.01
C ALA A 390 15.33 3.58 -14.25
N PHE A 391 15.65 4.40 -13.25
CA PHE A 391 16.76 5.33 -13.34
C PHE A 391 18.11 4.60 -13.45
N ASP A 392 18.28 3.51 -12.70
CA ASP A 392 19.47 2.65 -12.83
C ASP A 392 19.63 2.09 -14.26
N ALA A 393 18.54 1.59 -14.86
CA ALA A 393 18.50 1.12 -16.25
C ALA A 393 18.87 2.22 -17.27
N LEU A 394 18.58 3.47 -16.94
CA LEU A 394 18.92 4.65 -17.75
C LEU A 394 20.35 5.17 -17.47
N GLY A 395 21.15 4.45 -16.68
CA GLY A 395 22.53 4.80 -16.35
C GLY A 395 22.69 5.83 -15.23
N VAL A 396 21.61 6.17 -14.51
CA VAL A 396 21.66 7.10 -13.38
C VAL A 396 22.14 6.38 -12.12
N LYS A 397 23.11 6.98 -11.42
CA LYS A 397 23.70 6.39 -10.22
C LYS A 397 22.70 6.36 -9.05
N THR A 398 22.59 5.20 -8.41
CA THR A 398 21.70 4.94 -7.28
C THR A 398 22.46 4.83 -5.94
N PHE A 399 21.91 5.43 -4.88
CA PHE A 399 22.49 5.50 -3.54
C PHE A 399 21.45 5.10 -2.48
N GLY A 400 21.89 4.44 -1.41
CA GLY A 400 21.05 4.17 -0.24
C GLY A 400 21.12 2.73 0.23
N SER A 401 20.05 2.21 0.81
CA SER A 401 19.99 0.84 1.32
C SER A 401 19.14 -0.04 0.41
N LYS A 402 19.01 -1.33 0.76
CA LYS A 402 17.91 -2.16 0.21
C LYS A 402 16.57 -1.43 0.37
N MET A 403 15.70 -1.63 -0.61
CA MET A 403 14.36 -1.03 -0.63
C MET A 403 13.35 -1.85 0.19
N ALA A 404 12.05 -1.55 0.06
CA ALA A 404 11.00 -2.32 0.74
C ALA A 404 10.97 -3.80 0.31
N GLY A 405 11.39 -4.09 -0.92
CA GLY A 405 11.37 -5.44 -1.48
C GLY A 405 9.95 -5.94 -1.73
N LEU A 406 9.02 -5.06 -2.14
CA LEU A 406 7.65 -5.50 -2.44
C LEU A 406 7.66 -6.36 -3.70
N LEU A 407 7.09 -7.56 -3.59
CA LEU A 407 7.03 -8.49 -4.71
C LEU A 407 6.19 -7.90 -5.84
N GLY A 408 6.71 -7.93 -7.06
CA GLY A 408 5.88 -7.96 -8.25
C GLY A 408 4.90 -6.82 -8.50
N GLY A 409 4.03 -7.02 -9.48
CA GLY A 409 2.87 -6.18 -9.75
C GLY A 409 1.62 -6.78 -9.10
N ILE A 410 0.70 -5.92 -8.65
CA ILE A 410 -0.56 -6.34 -8.02
C ILE A 410 -1.75 -6.13 -8.95
N THR A 411 -2.71 -7.05 -8.90
CA THR A 411 -4.00 -6.95 -9.58
C THR A 411 -5.13 -6.88 -8.56
N ASP A 412 -6.12 -6.03 -8.84
CA ASP A 412 -7.33 -5.89 -8.02
C ASP A 412 -8.36 -6.95 -8.41
N HIS A 413 -8.82 -7.72 -7.42
CA HIS A 413 -9.84 -8.74 -7.58
C HIS A 413 -11.03 -8.45 -6.68
N ARG A 414 -12.25 -8.63 -7.20
CA ARG A 414 -13.49 -8.53 -6.44
C ARG A 414 -14.04 -9.93 -6.24
N LEU A 415 -14.16 -10.36 -4.98
CA LEU A 415 -14.73 -11.66 -4.64
C LEU A 415 -16.21 -11.69 -5.06
N PRO A 416 -16.66 -12.78 -5.71
CA PRO A 416 -17.87 -12.79 -6.54
C PRO A 416 -19.16 -12.53 -5.76
N GLU A 417 -19.31 -13.09 -4.57
CA GLU A 417 -20.56 -13.07 -3.82
C GLU A 417 -20.69 -11.85 -2.91
N THR A 418 -19.65 -11.51 -2.15
CA THR A 418 -19.67 -10.44 -1.15
C THR A 418 -19.16 -9.10 -1.69
N GLY A 419 -18.46 -9.12 -2.82
CA GLY A 419 -17.81 -7.95 -3.39
C GLY A 419 -16.64 -7.41 -2.57
N VAL A 420 -16.10 -8.16 -1.62
CA VAL A 420 -14.83 -7.82 -0.95
C VAL A 420 -13.73 -7.71 -1.99
N THR A 421 -12.99 -6.60 -1.97
CA THR A 421 -11.84 -6.40 -2.86
C THR A 421 -10.56 -6.85 -2.19
N VAL A 422 -9.75 -7.59 -2.93
CA VAL A 422 -8.38 -7.96 -2.56
C VAL A 422 -7.42 -7.55 -3.67
N LYS A 423 -6.16 -7.35 -3.32
CA LYS A 423 -5.06 -7.08 -4.24
C LYS A 423 -4.07 -8.22 -4.10
N LEU A 424 -3.78 -8.93 -5.20
CA LEU A 424 -2.87 -10.06 -5.20
C LEU A 424 -1.68 -9.77 -6.11
N THR A 425 -0.50 -10.20 -5.69
CA THR A 425 0.70 -10.13 -6.52
C THR A 425 0.67 -11.19 -7.62
N THR A 426 0.37 -10.76 -8.85
CA THR A 426 0.14 -11.64 -10.01
C THR A 426 1.22 -11.53 -11.09
N GLU A 427 2.11 -10.54 -11.00
CA GLU A 427 3.20 -10.35 -11.95
C GLU A 427 4.54 -10.36 -11.23
N LYS A 428 5.61 -10.88 -11.86
CA LYS A 428 6.99 -10.62 -11.43
C LYS A 428 7.52 -9.40 -12.16
N LEU A 429 8.27 -8.57 -11.44
CA LEU A 429 8.91 -7.38 -11.99
C LEU A 429 10.44 -7.51 -11.87
N THR A 430 11.16 -7.22 -12.93
CA THR A 430 12.63 -7.26 -12.93
C THR A 430 13.21 -5.99 -13.54
N HIS A 431 14.43 -5.68 -13.14
CA HIS A 431 15.29 -4.78 -13.89
C HIS A 431 15.53 -5.33 -15.32
N ILE A 432 15.97 -4.48 -16.24
CA ILE A 432 16.11 -4.85 -17.67
C ILE A 432 17.18 -5.93 -17.89
N ASP A 433 18.16 -6.01 -16.98
CA ASP A 433 19.19 -7.06 -16.93
C ASP A 433 18.69 -8.40 -16.38
N GLY A 434 17.45 -8.47 -15.88
CA GLY A 434 16.84 -9.68 -15.32
C GLY A 434 16.88 -9.78 -13.79
N THR A 435 17.53 -8.85 -13.08
CA THR A 435 17.54 -8.83 -11.61
C THR A 435 16.12 -8.64 -11.06
N PRO A 436 15.60 -9.52 -10.19
CA PRO A 436 14.29 -9.32 -9.57
C PRO A 436 14.22 -7.99 -8.81
N ARG A 437 13.14 -7.23 -8.96
CA ARG A 437 13.01 -5.88 -8.38
C ARG A 437 13.18 -5.90 -6.87
N GLU A 438 12.64 -6.91 -6.20
CA GLU A 438 12.77 -7.11 -4.76
C GLU A 438 14.21 -7.43 -4.29
N ASN A 439 15.09 -7.83 -5.21
CA ASN A 439 16.50 -8.14 -4.95
C ASN A 439 17.46 -7.01 -5.36
N PHE A 440 16.95 -5.96 -6.00
CA PHE A 440 17.78 -4.83 -6.43
C PHE A 440 18.48 -4.17 -5.23
N SER A 441 19.75 -3.78 -5.42
CA SER A 441 20.54 -3.04 -4.44
C SER A 441 21.14 -1.81 -5.12
N PRO A 442 21.12 -0.62 -4.47
CA PRO A 442 21.71 0.59 -5.04
C PRO A 442 23.20 0.42 -5.33
N ALA A 443 23.67 1.08 -6.40
CA ALA A 443 25.05 1.04 -6.85
C ALA A 443 26.05 1.47 -5.76
N VAL A 444 25.66 2.41 -4.89
CA VAL A 444 26.37 2.75 -3.65
C VAL A 444 25.48 2.40 -2.46
N SER A 445 25.80 1.29 -1.81
CA SER A 445 24.99 0.71 -0.74
C SER A 445 25.41 1.18 0.66
N PHE A 446 24.41 1.43 1.51
CA PHE A 446 24.53 1.81 2.92
C PHE A 446 23.76 0.80 3.79
N ASN A 447 24.16 0.67 5.05
CA ASN A 447 23.48 -0.22 6.01
C ASN A 447 22.03 0.23 6.28
N TYR A 448 21.81 1.54 6.34
CA TYR A 448 20.52 2.21 6.49
C TYR A 448 20.51 3.49 5.67
N ALA A 449 19.32 3.97 5.30
CA ALA A 449 19.18 5.13 4.43
C ALA A 449 18.24 6.22 4.98
N ASP A 450 17.35 5.92 5.91
CA ASP A 450 16.41 6.93 6.43
C ASP A 450 16.84 7.51 7.77
N ALA A 451 17.33 6.65 8.68
CA ALA A 451 17.86 7.12 9.95
C ALA A 451 19.16 7.93 9.73
N PRO A 452 19.34 9.06 10.44
CA PRO A 452 20.63 9.74 10.41
C PRO A 452 21.69 8.91 11.13
N ASP A 453 22.96 9.13 10.77
CA ASP A 453 24.07 8.51 11.49
C ASP A 453 24.27 9.11 12.90
N LEU A 454 25.26 8.61 13.65
CA LEU A 454 25.57 9.09 15.00
C LEU A 454 26.04 10.56 15.04
N THR A 455 26.41 11.14 13.90
CA THR A 455 26.78 12.54 13.72
C THR A 455 25.63 13.40 13.15
N ALA A 456 24.42 12.83 13.11
CA ALA A 456 23.22 13.43 12.53
C ALA A 456 23.28 13.68 11.01
N LYS A 457 24.20 13.02 10.30
CA LYS A 457 24.35 13.14 8.85
C LYS A 457 23.46 12.15 8.09
N ASP A 458 23.05 12.57 6.90
CA ASP A 458 22.33 11.75 5.92
C ASP A 458 23.34 11.20 4.91
N GLY A 459 23.94 10.05 5.23
CA GLY A 459 25.04 9.45 4.46
C GLY A 459 24.74 9.26 2.97
N PRO A 460 23.62 8.60 2.59
CA PRO A 460 23.25 8.45 1.19
C PRO A 460 23.07 9.79 0.46
N MET A 461 22.45 10.79 1.10
CA MET A 461 22.26 12.11 0.50
C MET A 461 23.61 12.84 0.29
N GLU A 462 24.49 12.83 1.28
CA GLU A 462 25.83 13.43 1.18
C GLU A 462 26.66 12.76 0.09
N ALA A 463 26.58 11.44 -0.03
CA ALA A 463 27.27 10.70 -1.09
C ALA A 463 26.70 10.97 -2.48
N ALA A 464 25.37 11.07 -2.62
CA ALA A 464 24.74 11.44 -3.88
C ALA A 464 25.16 12.84 -4.34
N MET A 465 25.17 13.83 -3.44
CA MET A 465 25.65 15.18 -3.76
C MET A 465 27.15 15.19 -4.07
N SER A 466 27.95 14.42 -3.34
CA SER A 466 29.40 14.28 -3.60
C SER A 466 29.70 13.68 -4.97
N TYR A 467 28.90 12.72 -5.41
CA TYR A 467 28.98 12.16 -6.77
C TYR A 467 28.71 13.23 -7.83
N LEU A 468 27.65 14.03 -7.66
CA LEU A 468 27.26 15.07 -8.63
C LEU A 468 28.29 16.20 -8.79
N VAL A 469 29.12 16.45 -7.78
CA VAL A 469 30.20 17.45 -7.86
C VAL A 469 31.54 16.85 -8.31
N SER A 470 31.67 15.54 -8.31
CA SER A 470 32.89 14.86 -8.77
C SER A 470 32.99 14.85 -10.29
N SER A 471 34.21 14.85 -10.82
CA SER A 471 34.46 14.79 -12.28
C SER A 471 34.00 13.48 -12.94
N GLU A 472 33.51 12.51 -12.16
CA GLU A 472 32.99 11.22 -12.64
C GLU A 472 31.49 11.27 -13.01
N ALA A 473 30.82 12.41 -12.84
CA ALA A 473 29.39 12.58 -13.16
C ALA A 473 29.07 12.78 -14.66
N GLN A 474 30.05 12.59 -15.56
CA GLN A 474 29.94 12.86 -17.01
C GLN A 474 29.72 11.61 -17.85
#